data_AF-A0A917I2U5-F1
#
_entry.id   AF-A0A917I2U5-F1
#
_cell.length_a   1.000
_cell.length_b   1.000
_cell.length_c   1.000
_cell.angle_alpha   90.00
_cell.angle_beta   90.00
_cell.angle_gamma   90.00
#
_symmetry.space_group_name_H-M   'P 1'
#
loop_
_entity.id
_entity.type
_entity.pdbx_description
1 polymer ?
#
loop_
_entity_poly.entity_id
_entity_poly.type
_entity_poly.pdbx_seq_one_letter_code
_entity_poly.pdbx_strand_id
1 'polypeptide(L)'
;MKQPLKIILLFLTLCSFELVNGQIYELKINKSKNSKLVKVLNNGVLIGKTNANYLLVKIYKVDNGSGSAKLEEGHERSFNLLVAISEYDEYPKQNVFEIGPFYNPEFVEWTEIKKYEREFTIKHGGVDNRVITKLRVNIESLKLIKSQ
;
A
#
# COMPACT_ATOMS: atom_id res chain seq x y z
N MET A 1 -38.74 52.73 -24.35
CA MET A 1 -37.89 51.59 -24.80
C MET A 1 -36.59 51.39 -23.98
N LYS A 2 -36.50 51.76 -22.70
CA LYS A 2 -35.25 51.66 -21.90
C LYS A 2 -35.16 50.46 -20.95
N GLN A 3 -36.25 49.70 -20.78
CA GLN A 3 -36.32 48.53 -19.89
C GLN A 3 -35.58 47.27 -20.41
N PRO A 4 -35.63 46.89 -21.71
CA PRO A 4 -35.00 45.63 -22.14
C PRO A 4 -33.46 45.70 -22.05
N LEU A 5 -32.88 46.88 -22.26
CA LEU A 5 -31.43 47.09 -22.16
C LEU A 5 -30.89 46.89 -20.73
N LYS A 6 -31.67 47.31 -19.71
CA LYS A 6 -31.30 47.12 -18.30
C LYS A 6 -31.32 45.65 -17.89
N ILE A 7 -32.28 44.88 -18.41
CA ILE A 7 -32.42 43.44 -18.11
C ILE A 7 -31.27 42.66 -18.75
N ILE A 8 -30.91 43.00 -19.99
CA ILE A 8 -29.77 42.38 -20.69
C ILE A 8 -28.46 42.69 -19.95
N LEU A 9 -28.27 43.93 -19.50
CA LEU A 9 -27.07 44.32 -18.76
C LEU A 9 -26.96 43.56 -17.42
N LEU A 10 -28.08 43.38 -16.72
CA LEU A 10 -28.15 42.61 -15.48
C LEU A 10 -27.80 41.13 -15.70
N PHE A 11 -28.33 40.53 -16.77
CA PHE A 11 -28.04 39.14 -17.13
C PHE A 11 -26.56 38.95 -17.51
N LEU A 12 -25.98 39.91 -18.23
CA LEU A 12 -24.55 39.89 -18.59
C LEU A 12 -23.64 39.95 -17.36
N THR A 13 -24.01 40.76 -16.35
CA THR A 13 -23.27 40.83 -15.08
C THR A 13 -23.38 39.55 -14.26
N LEU A 14 -24.54 38.88 -14.24
CA LEU A 14 -24.73 37.61 -13.54
C LEU A 14 -23.92 36.48 -14.17
N CYS A 15 -23.87 36.38 -15.51
CA CYS A 15 -23.09 35.36 -16.20
C CYS A 15 -21.57 35.51 -16.04
N SER A 16 -21.07 36.71 -15.74
CA SER A 16 -19.62 36.94 -15.58
C SER A 16 -19.10 36.56 -14.19
N PHE A 17 -19.96 36.43 -13.17
CA PHE A 17 -19.56 35.94 -11.84
C PHE A 17 -19.29 34.43 -11.80
N GLU A 18 -19.96 33.63 -12.64
CA GLU A 18 -19.79 32.17 -12.62
C GLU A 18 -18.53 31.69 -13.35
N LEU A 19 -17.99 32.48 -14.29
CA LEU A 19 -16.76 32.14 -15.02
C LEU A 19 -15.48 32.29 -14.18
N VAL A 20 -15.51 33.08 -13.09
CA VAL A 20 -14.32 33.37 -12.25
C VAL A 20 -14.09 32.30 -11.18
N ASN A 21 -15.08 31.44 -10.91
CA ASN A 21 -14.96 30.37 -9.90
C ASN A 21 -14.48 29.02 -10.48
N GLY A 22 -14.16 28.96 -11.77
CA GLY A 22 -13.51 27.81 -12.39
C GLY A 22 -12.09 27.65 -11.86
N GLN A 23 -11.91 26.85 -10.81
CA GLN A 23 -10.64 26.39 -10.19
C GLN A 23 -9.35 27.02 -10.77
N ILE A 24 -9.07 28.28 -10.42
CA ILE A 24 -7.72 28.85 -10.54
C ILE A 24 -6.93 28.42 -9.31
N TYR A 25 -6.73 27.11 -9.14
CA TYR A 25 -5.76 26.60 -8.18
C TYR A 25 -4.50 26.29 -8.97
N GLU A 26 -3.47 27.14 -8.81
CA GLU A 26 -2.13 26.76 -9.24
C GLU A 26 -1.79 25.37 -8.68
N LEU A 27 -1.30 24.48 -9.55
CA LEU A 27 -0.92 23.12 -9.16
C LEU A 27 0.21 23.21 -8.10
N LYS A 28 -0.15 23.07 -6.83
CA LYS A 28 0.82 23.05 -5.73
C LYS A 28 1.43 21.66 -5.61
N ILE A 29 2.65 21.50 -6.09
CA ILE A 29 3.44 20.28 -5.93
C ILE A 29 4.20 20.33 -4.61
N ASN A 30 3.84 19.47 -3.66
CA ASN A 30 4.52 19.36 -2.36
C ASN A 30 5.33 18.05 -2.29
N LYS A 31 6.59 18.15 -1.88
CA LYS A 31 7.41 16.96 -1.57
C LYS A 31 7.01 16.40 -0.20
N SER A 32 6.67 15.11 -0.15
CA SER A 32 6.44 14.42 1.12
C SER A 32 7.72 14.37 1.97
N LYS A 33 7.59 14.74 3.25
CA LYS A 33 8.68 14.66 4.24
C LYS A 33 8.66 13.36 5.05
N ASN A 34 7.67 12.48 4.82
CA ASN A 34 7.56 11.22 5.55
C ASN A 34 8.59 10.21 5.01
N SER A 35 9.72 10.07 5.70
CA SER A 35 10.83 9.22 5.28
C SER A 35 10.43 7.75 5.15
N LYS A 36 9.59 7.23 6.06
CA LYS A 36 9.08 5.85 5.99
C LYS A 36 8.24 5.64 4.73
N LEU A 37 7.30 6.54 4.44
CA LEU A 37 6.48 6.50 3.23
C LEU A 37 7.34 6.59 1.97
N VAL A 38 8.28 7.55 1.93
CA VAL A 38 9.23 7.71 0.81
C VAL A 38 10.04 6.44 0.59
N LYS A 39 10.54 5.81 1.67
CA LYS A 39 11.28 4.55 1.58
C LYS A 39 10.40 3.41 1.03
N VAL A 40 9.19 3.25 1.58
CA VAL A 40 8.27 2.18 1.18
C VAL A 40 7.83 2.33 -0.28
N LEU A 41 7.43 3.53 -0.70
CA LEU A 41 6.94 3.75 -2.06
C LEU A 41 8.03 3.64 -3.13
N ASN A 42 9.27 4.01 -2.82
CA ASN A 42 10.37 3.93 -3.80
C ASN A 42 11.08 2.58 -3.83
N ASN A 43 11.13 1.85 -2.71
CA ASN A 43 11.92 0.62 -2.60
C ASN A 43 11.08 -0.65 -2.38
N GLY A 44 9.76 -0.51 -2.19
CA GLY A 44 8.87 -1.64 -1.95
C GLY A 44 8.73 -2.53 -3.19
N VAL A 45 9.04 -3.82 -3.04
CA VAL A 45 8.92 -4.81 -4.12
C VAL A 45 7.73 -5.72 -3.82
N LEU A 46 6.72 -5.73 -4.70
CA LEU A 46 5.59 -6.66 -4.59
C LEU A 46 6.07 -8.09 -4.82
N ILE A 47 5.85 -8.98 -3.86
CA ILE A 47 6.23 -10.40 -3.96
C ILE A 47 5.03 -11.34 -3.95
N GLY A 48 3.88 -10.89 -3.44
CA GLY A 48 2.65 -11.70 -3.41
C GLY A 48 1.42 -10.83 -3.49
N LYS A 49 0.40 -11.29 -4.22
CA LYS A 49 -0.90 -10.63 -4.31
C LYS A 49 -2.02 -11.68 -4.39
N THR A 50 -3.14 -11.45 -3.73
CA THR A 50 -4.36 -12.25 -3.92
C THR A 50 -5.19 -11.72 -5.09
N ASN A 51 -5.89 -12.63 -5.79
CA ASN A 51 -6.90 -12.31 -6.80
C ASN A 51 -8.33 -12.54 -6.26
N ALA A 52 -8.53 -12.43 -4.94
CA ALA A 52 -9.80 -12.71 -4.30
C ALA A 52 -10.78 -11.53 -4.38
N ASN A 53 -12.06 -11.81 -4.57
CA ASN A 53 -13.10 -10.79 -4.81
C ASN A 53 -13.48 -9.96 -3.56
N TYR A 54 -13.10 -10.40 -2.36
CA TYR A 54 -13.59 -9.81 -1.10
C TYR A 54 -12.49 -9.28 -0.19
N LEU A 55 -11.25 -9.73 -0.38
CA LEU A 55 -10.09 -9.31 0.40
C LEU A 55 -8.85 -9.26 -0.50
N LEU A 56 -8.41 -8.05 -0.82
CA LEU A 56 -7.16 -7.81 -1.51
C LEU A 56 -6.03 -7.81 -0.50
N VAL A 57 -5.10 -8.75 -0.63
CA VAL A 57 -3.88 -8.78 0.16
C VAL A 57 -2.70 -8.62 -0.80
N LYS A 58 -1.80 -7.70 -0.47
CA LYS A 58 -0.53 -7.47 -1.17
C LYS A 58 0.61 -7.58 -0.17
N ILE A 59 1.64 -8.32 -0.53
CA ILE A 59 2.84 -8.48 0.27
C ILE A 59 3.98 -7.78 -0.46
N TYR A 60 4.53 -6.76 0.16
CA TYR A 60 5.71 -6.05 -0.31
C TYR A 60 6.90 -6.40 0.57
N LYS A 61 8.07 -6.66 -0.02
CA LYS A 61 9.33 -6.65 0.73
C LYS A 61 9.98 -5.27 0.63
N VAL A 62 10.52 -4.78 1.74
CA VAL A 62 11.23 -3.50 1.83
C VAL A 62 12.60 -3.76 2.45
N ASP A 63 13.65 -3.32 1.76
CA ASP A 63 15.04 -3.48 2.21
C ASP A 63 15.28 -2.69 3.51
N ASN A 64 15.86 -3.34 4.52
CA ASN A 64 16.21 -2.71 5.79
C ASN A 64 17.50 -1.88 5.69
N GLY A 65 18.30 -2.07 4.64
CA GLY A 65 19.61 -1.46 4.45
C GLY A 65 20.75 -2.36 4.90
N SER A 66 21.98 -1.96 4.58
CA SER A 66 23.22 -2.68 4.94
C SER A 66 23.41 -2.81 6.45
N GLY A 67 23.87 -3.97 6.93
CA GLY A 67 24.24 -4.20 8.34
C GLY A 67 23.08 -4.63 9.27
N SER A 68 21.85 -4.71 8.77
CA SER A 68 20.66 -5.09 9.57
C SER A 68 20.53 -6.60 9.85
N ALA A 69 21.45 -7.42 9.33
CA ALA A 69 21.44 -8.88 9.50
C ALA A 69 22.32 -9.40 10.66
N LYS A 70 23.12 -8.54 11.32
CA LYS A 70 24.01 -8.88 12.45
C LYS A 70 24.93 -10.12 12.25
N LEU A 71 25.25 -10.49 11.01
CA LEU A 71 26.19 -11.56 10.69
C LEU A 71 27.50 -10.96 10.19
N GLU A 72 28.62 -11.42 10.75
CA GLU A 72 29.96 -10.86 10.50
C GLU A 72 30.52 -11.17 9.10
N GLU A 73 29.93 -12.10 8.34
CA GLU A 73 30.58 -12.64 7.14
C GLU A 73 29.85 -12.42 5.80
N GLY A 74 28.80 -11.60 5.72
CA GLY A 74 28.14 -11.44 4.43
C GLY A 74 27.41 -10.12 4.21
N HIS A 75 27.43 -9.68 2.95
CA HIS A 75 26.60 -8.62 2.38
C HIS A 75 25.09 -8.97 2.37
N GLU A 76 24.65 -9.72 3.36
CA GLU A 76 23.33 -10.29 3.50
C GLU A 76 22.33 -9.18 3.90
N ARG A 77 21.34 -8.94 3.03
CA ARG A 77 20.31 -7.92 3.26
C ARG A 77 19.09 -8.55 3.92
N SER A 78 18.64 -7.95 5.02
CA SER A 78 17.37 -8.29 5.63
C SER A 78 16.24 -7.41 5.08
N PHE A 79 15.03 -7.94 5.09
CA PHE A 79 13.85 -7.28 4.56
C PHE A 79 12.72 -7.38 5.57
N ASN A 80 11.97 -6.30 5.73
CA ASN A 80 10.65 -6.36 6.34
C ASN A 80 9.61 -6.63 5.26
N LEU A 81 8.57 -7.37 5.61
CA LEU A 81 7.38 -7.51 4.78
C LEU A 81 6.29 -6.56 5.26
N LEU A 82 5.72 -5.81 4.31
CA LEU A 82 4.50 -5.05 4.50
C LEU A 82 3.34 -5.82 3.86
N VAL A 83 2.40 -6.24 4.70
CA VAL A 83 1.19 -6.95 4.30
C VAL A 83 0.04 -5.95 4.29
N ALA A 84 -0.23 -5.39 3.10
CA ALA A 84 -1.28 -4.43 2.87
C ALA A 84 -2.58 -5.16 2.52
N ILE A 85 -3.67 -4.81 3.20
CA ILE A 85 -4.97 -5.48 3.09
C ILE A 85 -6.05 -4.43 2.85
N SER A 86 -6.97 -4.73 1.94
CA SER A 86 -8.13 -3.91 1.64
C SER A 86 -9.34 -4.79 1.39
N GLU A 87 -10.48 -4.40 1.95
CA GLU A 87 -11.78 -4.94 1.52
C GLU A 87 -12.13 -4.41 0.13
N TYR A 88 -13.07 -5.10 -0.53
CA TYR A 88 -13.69 -4.65 -1.77
C TYR A 88 -15.09 -4.12 -1.45
N ASP A 89 -15.18 -2.83 -1.16
CA ASP A 89 -16.41 -2.11 -0.81
C ASP A 89 -16.30 -0.63 -1.25
N GLU A 90 -17.39 0.15 -1.18
CA GLU A 90 -17.42 1.59 -1.48
C GLU A 90 -16.54 2.39 -0.49
N TYR A 91 -16.50 1.94 0.77
CA TYR A 91 -15.68 2.50 1.84
C TYR A 91 -14.82 1.40 2.45
N PRO A 92 -13.80 0.91 1.73
CA PRO A 92 -13.09 -0.29 2.11
C PRO A 92 -12.31 -0.05 3.39
N LYS A 93 -12.45 -0.95 4.37
CA LYS A 93 -11.49 -1.00 5.47
C LYS A 93 -10.12 -1.38 4.90
N GLN A 94 -9.08 -0.72 5.40
CA GLN A 94 -7.71 -0.93 4.96
C GLN A 94 -6.77 -1.02 6.15
N ASN A 95 -5.79 -1.90 6.05
CA ASN A 95 -4.77 -2.04 7.08
C ASN A 95 -3.43 -2.45 6.47
N VAL A 96 -2.34 -2.16 7.17
CA VAL A 96 -0.98 -2.58 6.79
C VAL A 96 -0.29 -3.14 8.02
N PHE A 97 0.14 -4.39 7.93
CA PHE A 97 0.98 -5.01 8.95
C PHE A 97 2.44 -5.03 8.49
N GLU A 98 3.36 -4.84 9.43
CA GLU A 98 4.80 -4.97 9.20
C GLU A 98 5.34 -6.15 10.01
N ILE A 99 6.05 -7.07 9.35
CA ILE A 99 6.68 -8.24 9.99
C ILE A 99 8.09 -8.46 9.47
N GLY A 100 8.96 -9.02 10.30
CA GLY A 100 10.37 -9.23 10.01
C GLY A 100 11.26 -8.87 11.20
N PRO A 101 12.58 -8.73 11.00
CA PRO A 101 13.28 -8.85 9.73
C PRO A 101 13.37 -10.31 9.24
N PHE A 102 13.32 -10.50 7.92
CA PHE A 102 13.54 -11.78 7.26
C PHE A 102 14.77 -11.72 6.37
N TYR A 103 15.50 -12.83 6.28
CA TYR A 103 16.61 -12.93 5.34
C TYR A 103 16.12 -13.41 3.97
N ASN A 104 16.34 -12.61 2.92
CA ASN A 104 15.93 -12.89 1.54
C ASN A 104 14.52 -13.52 1.39
N PRO A 105 13.43 -12.92 1.93
CA PRO A 105 12.13 -13.55 1.90
C PRO A 105 11.59 -13.67 0.47
N GLU A 106 10.94 -14.79 0.19
CA GLU A 106 10.28 -15.09 -1.08
C GLU A 106 8.89 -15.64 -0.80
N PHE A 107 7.91 -15.15 -1.55
CA PHE A 107 6.55 -15.65 -1.51
C PHE A 107 6.49 -17.03 -2.16
N VAL A 108 5.76 -17.96 -1.54
CA VAL A 108 5.60 -19.33 -2.05
C VAL A 108 4.21 -19.51 -2.63
N GLU A 109 3.18 -19.40 -1.80
CA GLU A 109 1.81 -19.69 -2.20
C GLU A 109 0.78 -19.01 -1.30
N TRP A 110 -0.44 -18.92 -1.82
CA TRP A 110 -1.64 -18.56 -1.07
C TRP A 110 -2.45 -19.83 -0.77
N THR A 111 -3.10 -19.85 0.38
CA THR A 111 -4.15 -20.82 0.69
C THR A 111 -5.43 -20.06 1.02
N GLU A 112 -6.52 -20.39 0.32
CA GLU A 112 -7.84 -19.88 0.66
C GLU A 112 -8.39 -20.64 1.87
N ILE A 113 -8.82 -19.89 2.89
CA ILE A 113 -9.39 -20.45 4.12
C ILE A 113 -10.89 -20.16 4.16
N LYS A 114 -11.26 -18.86 4.12
CA LYS A 114 -12.65 -18.37 4.15
C LYS A 114 -12.75 -17.06 3.37
N LYS A 115 -13.96 -16.58 3.08
CA LYS A 115 -14.22 -15.35 2.32
C LYS A 115 -13.31 -14.14 2.67
N TYR A 116 -13.14 -13.85 3.97
CA TYR A 116 -12.35 -12.70 4.46
C TYR A 116 -11.07 -13.11 5.20
N GLU A 117 -10.55 -14.30 4.92
CA GLU A 117 -9.37 -14.83 5.58
C GLU A 117 -8.50 -15.59 4.59
N ARG A 118 -7.20 -15.32 4.63
CA ARG A 118 -6.21 -15.93 3.73
C ARG A 118 -5.04 -16.43 4.55
N GLU A 119 -4.42 -17.49 4.07
CA GLU A 119 -3.10 -17.89 4.51
C GLU A 119 -2.11 -17.67 3.38
N PHE A 120 -0.87 -17.34 3.73
CA PHE A 120 0.23 -17.35 2.80
C PHE A 120 1.46 -17.97 3.43
N THR A 121 2.28 -18.53 2.55
CA THR A 121 3.55 -19.12 2.90
C THR A 121 4.67 -18.27 2.30
N ILE A 122 5.67 -17.96 3.13
CA ILE A 122 6.94 -17.42 2.68
C ILE A 122 8.05 -18.41 3.02
N LYS A 123 9.12 -18.38 2.24
CA LYS A 123 10.41 -18.97 2.62
C LYS A 123 11.41 -17.84 2.83
N HIS A 124 12.27 -17.96 3.83
CA HIS A 124 13.31 -16.98 4.19
C HIS A 124 14.49 -17.68 4.86
N GLY A 125 15.63 -17.03 5.03
CA GLY A 125 16.88 -17.66 5.48
C GLY A 125 17.92 -17.72 4.36
N GLY A 126 19.09 -18.28 4.66
CA GLY A 126 20.19 -18.40 3.69
C GLY A 126 19.89 -19.45 2.62
N VAL A 127 20.76 -19.51 1.62
CA VAL A 127 20.56 -20.36 0.43
C VAL A 127 20.38 -21.82 0.84
N ASP A 128 21.17 -22.30 1.80
CA ASP A 128 21.18 -23.69 2.23
C ASP A 128 20.26 -24.00 3.42
N ASN A 129 19.69 -22.97 4.07
CA ASN A 129 18.93 -23.09 5.32
C ASN A 129 17.65 -22.23 5.30
N ARG A 130 16.80 -22.47 4.29
CA ARG A 130 15.51 -21.78 4.15
C ARG A 130 14.50 -22.33 5.15
N VAL A 131 13.94 -21.42 5.96
CA VAL A 131 12.80 -21.61 6.85
C VAL A 131 11.52 -21.27 6.12
N ILE A 132 10.49 -22.10 6.27
CA ILE A 132 9.15 -21.90 5.75
C ILE A 132 8.27 -21.34 6.87
N THR A 133 7.70 -20.17 6.63
CA THR A 133 6.79 -19.50 7.57
C THR A 133 5.41 -19.36 6.95
N LYS A 134 4.40 -19.89 7.64
CA LYS A 134 2.99 -19.78 7.26
C LYS A 134 2.29 -18.75 8.15
N LEU A 135 1.63 -17.81 7.51
CA LEU A 135 0.93 -16.69 8.15
C LEU A 135 -0.55 -16.70 7.73
N ARG A 136 -1.42 -16.29 8.65
CA ARG A 136 -2.86 -16.09 8.42
C ARG A 136 -3.20 -14.62 8.58
N VAL A 137 -4.03 -14.13 7.66
CA VAL A 137 -4.35 -12.71 7.56
C VAL A 137 -5.83 -12.48 7.28
N ASN A 138 -6.38 -11.47 7.94
CA ASN A 138 -7.66 -10.84 7.66
C ASN A 138 -7.51 -9.31 7.82
N ILE A 139 -8.58 -8.54 7.67
CA ILE A 139 -8.50 -7.07 7.71
C ILE A 139 -7.98 -6.50 9.05
N GLU A 140 -8.16 -7.24 10.15
CA GLU A 140 -7.85 -6.78 11.51
C GLU A 140 -6.58 -7.38 12.08
N SER A 141 -6.07 -8.49 11.51
CA SER A 141 -4.96 -9.23 12.12
C SER A 141 -4.08 -9.97 11.12
N LEU A 142 -2.81 -10.12 11.52
CA LEU A 142 -1.82 -11.00 10.92
C LEU A 142 -1.25 -11.91 12.02
N LYS A 143 -1.31 -13.23 11.82
CA LYS A 143 -0.92 -14.23 12.83
C LYS A 143 0.04 -15.25 12.25
N LEU A 144 1.09 -15.57 13.00
CA LEU A 144 1.96 -16.70 12.72
C LEU A 144 1.22 -18.00 13.01
N ILE A 145 1.14 -18.90 12.02
CA ILE A 145 0.52 -20.23 12.17
C ILE A 145 1.59 -21.27 12.43
N LYS A 146 2.68 -21.23 11.65
CA LYS A 146 3.77 -22.19 11.75
C LYS A 146 5.06 -21.58 11.21
N SER A 147 6.19 -21.96 11.78
CA SER A 147 7.51 -21.72 11.22
C SER A 147 8.33 -23.00 11.36
N GLN A 148 8.93 -23.47 10.26
CA GLN A 148 9.73 -24.69 10.21
C GLN A 148 10.97 -24.50 9.37
#